data_AF-A0A661NC05-F1
#
_entry.id   AF-A0A661NC05-F1
#
_cell.length_a   1.000
_cell.length_b   1.000
_cell.length_c   1.000
_cell.angle_alpha   90.00
_cell.angle_beta   90.00
_cell.angle_gamma   90.00
#
_symmetry.space_group_name_H-M   'P 1'
#
loop_
_entity.id
_entity.type
_entity.pdbx_description
1 polymer ?
#
loop_
_entity_poly.entity_id
_entity_poly.type
_entity_poly.pdbx_seq_one_letter_code
_entity_poly.pdbx_strand_id
1 'polypeptide(L)'
;MCISKLKGKNVDVLVRPRGRGQRRPRSAAQHRRLAVGLQARGRRGHRLRHGRGAHQIGRARKLAHNQKLPDRDLAVFLAGTAEMQAYRRDLFWAQRYAKANREVMLALYQDIVRKMFAEVRFEDPIVCHHNYVSEETHFGEDVLVTRKGAISAREGELGIIPGSMGTRSFIVRGCGSADSFHSASHGAGRRMSRGQAKRSFSLEDLADQTAGVECRKDRAVLDEIPGAYKDIDRVMANQRDSVSVVAELKQVMCVKG
;
A
#
# COMPACT_ATOMS: atom_id res chain seq x y z
N MET A 1 17.82 -5.67 10.20
CA MET A 1 16.86 -4.72 9.58
C MET A 1 17.12 -4.59 8.09
N CYS A 2 16.18 -5.03 7.23
CA CYS A 2 16.37 -5.15 5.78
C CYS A 2 15.93 -3.87 5.03
N ILE A 3 16.76 -3.36 4.12
CA ILE A 3 16.50 -2.11 3.37
C ILE A 3 15.92 -2.47 1.99
N SER A 4 14.74 -1.94 1.65
CA SER A 4 14.06 -2.32 0.41
C SER A 4 13.68 -1.18 -0.54
N LYS A 5 13.82 -1.44 -1.85
CA LYS A 5 13.44 -0.54 -2.96
C LYS A 5 11.93 -0.61 -3.24
N LEU A 6 11.31 0.53 -3.52
CA LEU A 6 9.86 0.67 -3.73
C LEU A 6 9.58 1.56 -4.94
N LYS A 7 8.76 1.07 -5.89
CA LYS A 7 8.35 1.78 -7.13
C LYS A 7 6.81 1.84 -7.27
N GLY A 8 6.26 2.98 -7.72
CA GLY A 8 4.85 3.18 -8.19
C GLY A 8 4.09 4.35 -7.52
N LYS A 9 3.28 5.10 -8.30
CA LYS A 9 2.35 6.17 -7.87
C LYS A 9 0.96 5.94 -8.47
N ASN A 10 -0.06 5.74 -7.65
CA ASN A 10 -1.43 5.49 -8.12
C ASN A 10 -2.47 6.29 -7.30
N VAL A 11 -3.53 6.74 -7.94
CA VAL A 11 -4.75 7.23 -7.28
C VAL A 11 -5.92 6.39 -7.78
N ASP A 12 -6.66 5.80 -6.86
CA ASP A 12 -7.77 4.89 -7.17
C ASP A 12 -9.07 5.49 -6.63
N VAL A 13 -10.08 5.64 -7.47
CA VAL A 13 -11.44 5.97 -7.03
C VAL A 13 -12.23 4.68 -6.96
N LEU A 14 -12.84 4.44 -5.81
CA LEU A 14 -13.50 3.20 -5.47
C LEU A 14 -14.97 3.46 -5.08
N VAL A 15 -15.86 2.58 -5.47
CA VAL A 15 -17.27 2.61 -5.08
C VAL A 15 -17.58 1.35 -4.27
N ARG A 16 -18.41 1.48 -3.23
CA ARG A 16 -18.99 0.29 -2.61
C ARG A 16 -20.06 -0.29 -3.56
N PRO A 17 -19.95 -1.55 -4.00
CA PRO A 17 -20.97 -2.15 -4.85
C PRO A 17 -22.32 -2.20 -4.10
N ARG A 18 -23.44 -2.06 -4.83
CA ARG A 18 -24.75 -2.37 -4.24
C ARG A 18 -24.78 -3.86 -3.91
N GLY A 19 -24.95 -4.21 -2.63
CA GLY A 19 -25.04 -5.61 -2.22
C GLY A 19 -26.21 -6.32 -2.91
N ARG A 20 -25.96 -7.50 -3.50
CA ARG A 20 -27.03 -8.41 -3.91
C ARG A 20 -27.72 -8.89 -2.63
N GLY A 21 -28.93 -8.41 -2.33
CA GLY A 21 -29.79 -9.00 -1.30
C GLY A 21 -30.42 -8.07 -0.25
N GLN A 22 -30.06 -6.79 -0.14
CA GLN A 22 -30.79 -5.89 0.79
C GLN A 22 -31.91 -5.13 0.06
N ARG A 23 -33.14 -5.67 0.10
CA ARG A 23 -34.35 -4.86 -0.14
C ARG A 23 -34.46 -3.85 1.01
N ARG A 24 -34.34 -2.55 0.70
CA ARG A 24 -34.56 -1.44 1.67
C ARG A 24 -35.56 -0.43 1.09
N PRO A 25 -36.34 0.25 1.96
CA PRO A 25 -37.50 1.05 1.55
C PRO A 25 -37.12 2.26 0.69
N ARG A 26 -38.05 2.66 -0.20
CA ARG A 26 -37.87 3.63 -1.30
C ARG A 26 -37.74 5.11 -0.88
N SER A 27 -37.77 5.45 0.41
CA SER A 27 -37.89 6.86 0.87
C SER A 27 -36.61 7.51 1.44
N ALA A 28 -35.49 6.80 1.57
CA ALA A 28 -34.23 7.43 1.96
C ALA A 28 -33.46 7.88 0.71
N ALA A 29 -33.16 9.18 0.59
CA ALA A 29 -32.24 9.70 -0.42
C ALA A 29 -30.99 8.82 -0.47
N GLN A 30 -30.78 8.13 -1.59
CA GLN A 30 -29.66 7.20 -1.76
C GLN A 30 -28.35 7.97 -1.87
N HIS A 31 -27.76 8.36 -0.74
CA HIS A 31 -26.38 8.83 -0.73
C HIS A 31 -25.47 7.65 -1.13
N ARG A 32 -25.00 7.64 -2.38
CA ARG A 32 -23.95 6.73 -2.82
C ARG A 32 -22.66 7.13 -2.10
N ARG A 33 -22.13 6.27 -1.22
CA ARG A 33 -20.81 6.46 -0.63
C ARG A 33 -19.72 6.09 -1.63
N LEU A 34 -18.92 7.08 -2.01
CA LEU A 34 -17.70 6.93 -2.79
C LEU A 34 -16.52 6.85 -1.81
N ALA A 35 -15.63 5.89 -2.00
CA ALA A 35 -14.38 5.79 -1.25
C ALA A 35 -13.22 6.09 -2.18
N VAL A 36 -12.29 6.94 -1.78
CA VAL A 36 -11.12 7.26 -2.62
C VAL A 36 -9.88 6.70 -1.97
N GLY A 37 -9.25 5.74 -2.66
CA GLY A 37 -8.00 5.13 -2.27
C GLY A 37 -6.82 5.87 -2.88
N LEU A 38 -6.07 6.61 -2.08
CA LEU A 38 -4.86 7.26 -2.55
C LEU A 38 -3.62 6.40 -2.25
N GLN A 39 -3.03 5.77 -3.27
CA GLN A 39 -1.81 4.98 -3.10
C GLN A 39 -0.60 5.66 -3.75
N ALA A 40 -0.02 6.62 -3.04
CA ALA A 40 0.97 7.48 -3.67
C ALA A 40 2.35 7.46 -3.00
N ARG A 41 3.40 7.48 -3.85
CA ARG A 41 4.81 7.56 -3.46
C ARG A 41 5.48 8.73 -4.20
N GLY A 42 5.79 9.84 -3.52
CA GLY A 42 6.28 11.08 -4.15
C GLY A 42 7.53 10.92 -5.04
N ARG A 43 7.56 11.54 -6.24
CA ARG A 43 8.68 11.46 -7.23
C ARG A 43 9.91 12.28 -6.79
N ARG A 44 9.72 13.43 -6.13
CA ARG A 44 10.83 14.26 -5.61
C ARG A 44 11.48 13.62 -4.38
N GLY A 45 10.65 13.08 -3.47
CA GLY A 45 11.12 12.22 -2.38
C GLY A 45 11.74 10.91 -2.85
N HIS A 46 11.33 10.37 -4.00
CA HIS A 46 11.92 9.13 -4.54
C HIS A 46 13.42 9.27 -4.78
N ARG A 47 13.91 10.38 -5.34
CA ARG A 47 15.35 10.59 -5.61
C ARG A 47 16.15 10.79 -4.32
N LEU A 48 15.64 11.60 -3.39
CA LEU A 48 16.25 11.82 -2.07
C LEU A 48 16.24 10.55 -1.19
N ARG A 49 15.14 9.81 -1.19
CA ARG A 49 14.96 8.55 -0.47
C ARG A 49 15.77 7.40 -1.08
N HIS A 50 15.88 7.34 -2.42
CA HIS A 50 16.75 6.37 -3.08
C HIS A 50 18.22 6.71 -2.90
N GLY A 51 18.60 7.99 -2.93
CA GLY A 51 19.98 8.43 -2.67
C GLY A 51 20.42 8.08 -1.25
N ARG A 52 19.65 8.50 -0.23
CA ARG A 52 19.93 8.16 1.17
C ARG A 52 19.82 6.66 1.42
N GLY A 53 18.79 5.99 0.90
CA GLY A 53 18.61 4.54 1.06
C GLY A 53 19.74 3.72 0.43
N ALA A 54 20.17 4.05 -0.79
CA ALA A 54 21.29 3.39 -1.46
C ALA A 54 22.62 3.68 -0.74
N HIS A 55 22.81 4.89 -0.24
CA HIS A 55 23.95 5.24 0.61
C HIS A 55 24.01 4.37 1.87
N GLN A 56 22.89 4.24 2.59
CA GLN A 56 22.81 3.43 3.81
C GLN A 56 23.02 1.93 3.51
N ILE A 57 22.46 1.39 2.42
CA ILE A 57 22.75 0.00 1.98
C ILE A 57 24.24 -0.19 1.70
N GLY A 58 24.84 0.75 0.97
CA GLY A 58 26.26 0.71 0.63
C GLY A 58 27.15 0.72 1.88
N ARG A 59 26.80 1.51 2.90
CA ARG A 59 27.47 1.51 4.20
C ARG A 59 27.29 0.19 4.94
N ALA A 60 26.06 -0.28 5.09
CA ALA A 60 25.76 -1.54 5.81
C ALA A 60 26.56 -2.71 5.23
N ARG A 61 26.57 -2.86 3.90
CA ARG A 61 27.30 -3.94 3.19
C ARG A 61 28.82 -3.92 3.37
N LYS A 62 29.40 -2.82 3.86
CA LYS A 62 30.85 -2.69 4.12
C LYS A 62 31.22 -3.03 5.57
N LEU A 63 30.24 -3.12 6.48
CA LEU A 63 30.51 -3.41 7.89
C LEU A 63 31.01 -4.85 8.06
N ALA A 64 31.96 -5.03 8.98
CA ALA A 64 32.65 -6.31 9.19
C ALA A 64 31.68 -7.47 9.47
N HIS A 65 30.67 -7.24 10.32
CA HIS A 65 29.66 -8.25 10.66
C HIS A 65 28.73 -8.63 9.51
N ASN A 66 28.70 -7.86 8.42
CA ASN A 66 27.90 -8.15 7.23
C ASN A 66 28.69 -8.86 6.11
N GLN A 67 30.01 -9.06 6.27
CA GLN A 67 30.85 -9.63 5.20
C GLN A 67 30.59 -11.10 4.92
N LYS A 68 30.11 -11.85 5.92
CA LYS A 68 29.84 -13.29 5.83
C LYS A 68 28.36 -13.63 5.67
N LEU A 69 27.52 -12.66 5.32
CA LEU A 69 26.10 -12.91 5.11
C LEU A 69 25.88 -13.80 3.87
N PRO A 70 24.91 -14.74 3.91
CA PRO A 70 24.59 -15.58 2.77
C PRO A 70 24.04 -14.76 1.59
N ASP A 71 23.41 -13.61 1.87
CA ASP A 71 22.96 -12.66 0.87
C ASP A 71 23.33 -11.23 1.29
N ARG A 72 23.97 -10.49 0.38
CA ARG A 72 24.38 -9.09 0.59
C ARG A 72 23.21 -8.12 0.70
N ASP A 73 22.01 -8.51 0.26
CA ASP A 73 20.78 -7.74 0.45
C ASP A 73 20.22 -7.84 1.88
N LEU A 74 20.79 -8.72 2.72
CA LEU A 74 20.42 -8.88 4.13
C LEU A 74 21.28 -8.05 5.09
N ALA A 75 22.12 -7.14 4.59
CA ALA A 75 22.99 -6.31 5.42
C ALA A 75 22.20 -5.51 6.48
N VAL A 76 22.71 -5.50 7.72
CA VAL A 76 22.05 -4.87 8.88
C VAL A 76 22.96 -3.88 9.61
N PHE A 77 22.35 -2.93 10.32
CA PHE A 77 23.01 -2.17 11.37
C PHE A 77 22.70 -2.81 12.73
N LEU A 78 23.69 -2.84 13.63
CA LEU A 78 23.51 -3.34 14.99
C LEU A 78 22.92 -2.25 15.89
N ALA A 79 22.07 -2.64 16.83
CA ALA A 79 21.51 -1.71 17.81
C ALA A 79 22.63 -1.02 18.63
N GLY A 80 22.37 0.18 19.14
CA GLY A 80 23.33 0.95 19.92
C GLY A 80 24.48 1.61 19.12
N THR A 81 24.65 1.29 17.83
CA THR A 81 25.74 1.86 17.01
C THR A 81 25.42 3.25 16.45
N ALA A 82 26.46 4.05 16.19
CA ALA A 82 26.31 5.37 15.55
C ALA A 82 25.72 5.24 14.13
N GLU A 83 26.08 4.18 13.40
CA GLU A 83 25.52 3.84 12.10
C GLU A 83 24.01 3.61 12.17
N MET A 84 23.55 2.83 13.16
CA MET A 84 22.13 2.58 13.37
C MET A 84 21.39 3.87 13.71
N GLN A 85 21.96 4.73 14.55
CA GLN A 85 21.35 6.03 14.86
C GLN A 85 21.25 6.92 13.63
N ALA A 86 22.30 6.98 12.79
CA ALA A 86 22.28 7.72 11.55
C ALA A 86 21.21 7.18 10.58
N TYR A 87 21.15 5.86 10.41
CA TYR A 87 20.16 5.21 9.58
C TYR A 87 18.72 5.46 10.06
N ARG A 88 18.46 5.35 11.37
CA ARG A 88 17.15 5.64 11.98
C ARG A 88 16.70 7.07 11.70
N ARG A 89 17.59 8.06 11.85
CA ARG A 89 17.27 9.47 11.54
C ARG A 89 16.82 9.65 10.09
N ASP A 90 17.59 9.11 9.14
CA ASP A 90 17.26 9.19 7.71
C ASP A 90 15.94 8.46 7.39
N LEU A 91 15.72 7.30 7.99
CA LEU A 91 14.53 6.49 7.82
C LEU A 91 13.27 7.22 8.32
N PHE A 92 13.28 7.72 9.55
CA PHE A 92 12.13 8.43 10.12
C PHE A 92 11.86 9.75 9.39
N TRP A 93 12.90 10.45 8.95
CA TRP A 93 12.73 11.60 8.05
C TRP A 93 12.01 11.20 6.76
N ALA A 94 12.43 10.11 6.11
CA ALA A 94 11.80 9.64 4.88
C ALA A 94 10.33 9.21 5.09
N GLN A 95 10.00 8.64 6.25
CA GLN A 95 8.63 8.29 6.63
C GLN A 95 7.75 9.54 6.82
N ARG A 96 8.25 10.54 7.55
CA ARG A 96 7.56 11.83 7.74
C ARG A 96 7.32 12.53 6.41
N TYR A 97 8.33 12.59 5.56
CA TYR A 97 8.20 13.14 4.20
C TYR A 97 7.12 12.39 3.39
N ALA A 98 7.11 11.05 3.44
CA ALA A 98 6.12 10.26 2.72
C ALA A 98 4.69 10.47 3.26
N LYS A 99 4.53 10.71 4.57
CA LYS A 99 3.26 11.08 5.19
C LYS A 99 2.78 12.45 4.68
N ALA A 100 3.61 13.48 4.81
CA ALA A 100 3.31 14.84 4.36
C ALA A 100 2.94 14.88 2.86
N ASN A 101 3.68 14.14 2.02
CA ASN A 101 3.36 14.05 0.60
C ASN A 101 1.94 13.49 0.36
N ARG A 102 1.52 12.45 1.09
CA ARG A 102 0.16 11.86 0.96
C ARG A 102 -0.93 12.79 1.47
N GLU A 103 -0.67 13.53 2.55
CA GLU A 103 -1.60 14.54 3.07
C GLU A 103 -1.85 15.65 2.03
N VAL A 104 -0.78 16.16 1.41
CA VAL A 104 -0.89 17.15 0.32
C VAL A 104 -1.68 16.59 -0.87
N MET A 105 -1.39 15.37 -1.29
CA MET A 105 -2.12 14.76 -2.42
C MET A 105 -3.59 14.49 -2.10
N LEU A 106 -3.92 14.11 -0.86
CA LEU A 106 -5.31 13.95 -0.42
C LEU A 106 -6.04 15.30 -0.45
N ALA A 107 -5.42 16.37 0.06
CA ALA A 107 -5.99 17.71 0.04
C ALA A 107 -6.25 18.19 -1.39
N LEU A 108 -5.26 18.06 -2.29
CA LEU A 108 -5.42 18.41 -3.71
C LEU A 108 -6.56 17.64 -4.38
N TYR A 109 -6.70 16.34 -4.06
CA TYR A 109 -7.78 15.53 -4.57
C TYR A 109 -9.14 15.98 -4.03
N GLN A 110 -9.25 16.23 -2.74
CA GLN A 110 -10.48 16.74 -2.12
C GLN A 110 -10.91 18.07 -2.74
N ASP A 111 -9.97 18.98 -3.04
CA ASP A 111 -10.27 20.25 -3.69
C ASP A 111 -10.79 20.08 -5.11
N ILE A 112 -10.25 19.14 -5.89
CA ILE A 112 -10.76 18.82 -7.22
C ILE A 112 -12.19 18.26 -7.12
N VAL A 113 -12.44 17.35 -6.19
CA VAL A 113 -13.79 16.76 -6.01
C VAL A 113 -14.80 17.82 -5.57
N ARG A 114 -14.46 18.73 -4.66
CA ARG A 114 -15.33 19.84 -4.26
C ARG A 114 -15.71 20.75 -5.43
N LYS A 115 -14.80 20.96 -6.39
CA LYS A 115 -15.08 21.77 -7.59
C LYS A 115 -16.01 21.06 -8.58
N MET A 116 -15.99 19.73 -8.61
CA MET A 116 -16.81 18.94 -9.55
C MET A 116 -18.20 18.60 -8.99
N PHE A 117 -18.35 18.52 -7.67
CA PHE A 117 -19.59 18.12 -7.02
C PHE A 117 -20.00 19.14 -5.96
N ALA A 118 -21.17 19.78 -6.17
CA ALA A 118 -21.69 20.82 -5.28
C ALA A 118 -21.96 20.31 -3.85
N GLU A 119 -22.35 19.04 -3.70
CA GLU A 119 -22.70 18.44 -2.41
C GLU A 119 -21.82 17.21 -2.10
N VAL A 120 -20.55 17.44 -1.77
CA VAL A 120 -19.65 16.37 -1.30
C VAL A 120 -19.31 16.52 0.18
N ARG A 121 -19.34 15.40 0.90
CA ARG A 121 -18.84 15.28 2.28
C ARG A 121 -17.73 14.24 2.32
N PHE A 122 -16.70 14.51 3.13
CA PHE A 122 -15.60 13.59 3.35
C PHE A 122 -15.68 13.06 4.79
N GLU A 123 -15.57 11.74 4.93
CA GLU A 123 -15.35 11.10 6.23
C GLU A 123 -13.85 11.14 6.58
N ASP A 124 -13.51 10.71 7.80
CA ASP A 124 -12.11 10.60 8.22
C ASP A 124 -11.32 9.66 7.30
N PRO A 125 -10.12 10.06 6.85
CA PRO A 125 -9.34 9.25 5.94
C PRO A 125 -8.76 8.03 6.66
N ILE A 126 -8.89 6.85 6.04
CA ILE A 126 -8.18 5.65 6.48
C ILE A 126 -6.75 5.69 5.90
N VAL A 127 -5.76 5.86 6.77
CA VAL A 127 -4.36 6.07 6.38
C VAL A 127 -3.55 4.79 6.62
N CYS A 128 -3.30 4.03 5.55
CA CYS A 128 -2.45 2.84 5.62
C CYS A 128 -1.02 3.10 5.15
N HIS A 129 -0.06 2.75 6.01
CA HIS A 129 1.35 2.64 5.66
C HIS A 129 1.72 1.18 5.47
N HIS A 130 2.49 0.88 4.44
CA HIS A 130 2.86 -0.51 4.14
C HIS A 130 4.35 -0.77 3.93
N ASN A 131 5.16 0.28 4.02
CA ASN A 131 6.60 0.18 3.95
C ASN A 131 7.20 1.19 4.92
N TYR A 132 7.34 0.75 6.16
CA TYR A 132 7.76 1.59 7.27
C TYR A 132 8.29 0.73 8.40
N VAL A 133 8.89 1.42 9.36
CA VAL A 133 9.42 0.87 10.59
C VAL A 133 8.84 1.68 11.73
N SER A 134 8.48 0.97 12.78
CA SER A 134 7.94 1.51 14.02
C SER A 134 8.66 0.89 15.21
N GLU A 135 8.74 1.64 16.29
CA GLU A 135 9.18 1.16 17.59
C GLU A 135 7.93 0.68 18.33
N GLU A 136 7.93 -0.58 18.74
CA GLU A 136 6.76 -1.23 19.32
C GLU A 136 7.21 -2.17 20.44
N THR A 137 6.38 -2.33 21.46
CA THR A 137 6.58 -3.33 22.49
C THR A 137 5.76 -4.57 22.14
N HIS A 138 6.42 -5.72 22.04
CA HIS A 138 5.81 -7.02 21.78
C HIS A 138 6.48 -8.08 22.64
N PHE A 139 5.70 -8.99 23.21
CA PHE A 139 6.22 -10.08 24.06
C PHE A 139 7.12 -9.61 25.23
N GLY A 140 6.89 -8.39 25.75
CA GLY A 140 7.67 -7.79 26.83
C GLY A 140 8.95 -7.07 26.39
N GLU A 141 9.23 -7.01 25.09
CA GLU A 141 10.48 -6.44 24.55
C GLU A 141 10.20 -5.25 23.63
N ASP A 142 11.07 -4.24 23.70
CA ASP A 142 11.04 -3.10 22.78
C ASP A 142 11.75 -3.47 21.47
N VAL A 143 10.97 -3.53 20.39
CA VAL A 143 11.42 -4.00 19.08
C VAL A 143 11.19 -2.98 17.97
N LEU A 144 12.03 -3.06 16.94
CA LEU A 144 11.83 -2.34 15.68
C LEU A 144 11.09 -3.23 14.69
N VAL A 145 9.77 -3.02 14.56
CA VAL A 145 8.96 -3.77 13.62
C VAL A 145 9.14 -3.17 12.22
N THR A 146 9.69 -3.95 11.29
CA THR A 146 9.85 -3.55 9.89
C THR A 146 8.74 -4.15 9.04
N ARG A 147 7.81 -3.32 8.55
CA ARG A 147 6.76 -3.76 7.64
C ARG A 147 7.13 -3.42 6.20
N LYS A 148 7.19 -4.41 5.33
CA LYS A 148 7.44 -4.27 3.89
C LYS A 148 6.39 -5.05 3.10
N GLY A 149 5.44 -4.33 2.51
CA GLY A 149 4.26 -4.95 1.89
C GLY A 149 3.24 -5.45 2.91
N ALA A 150 3.29 -4.94 4.15
CA ALA A 150 2.38 -5.29 5.24
C ALA A 150 1.90 -4.01 5.95
N ILE A 151 0.67 -4.02 6.45
CA ILE A 151 0.06 -2.91 7.20
C ILE A 151 -0.02 -3.25 8.70
N SER A 152 -0.24 -2.22 9.54
CA SER A 152 -0.67 -2.47 10.92
C SER A 152 -2.10 -3.02 10.91
N ALA A 153 -2.36 -3.97 11.80
CA ALA A 153 -3.63 -4.64 12.01
C ALA A 153 -3.89 -4.83 13.51
N ARG A 154 -3.59 -3.78 14.30
CA ARG A 154 -3.93 -3.75 15.72
C ARG A 154 -5.43 -3.91 15.90
N GLU A 155 -5.84 -4.46 17.04
CA GLU A 155 -7.24 -4.70 17.35
C GLU A 155 -8.05 -3.41 17.13
N GLY A 156 -9.08 -3.48 16.30
CA GLY A 156 -9.97 -2.36 15.99
C GLY A 156 -9.44 -1.35 14.97
N GLU A 157 -8.16 -1.39 14.58
CA GLU A 157 -7.56 -0.44 13.63
C GLU A 157 -8.12 -0.64 12.22
N LEU A 158 -8.54 0.44 11.55
CA LEU A 158 -9.01 0.38 10.17
C LEU A 158 -7.84 0.31 9.18
N GLY A 159 -7.96 -0.60 8.22
CA GLY A 159 -6.98 -0.82 7.18
C GLY A 159 -7.56 -0.80 5.76
N ILE A 160 -6.68 -0.72 4.75
CA ILE A 160 -7.04 -0.88 3.34
C ILE A 160 -6.13 -1.93 2.72
N ILE A 161 -6.73 -2.95 2.10
CA ILE A 161 -6.02 -3.98 1.32
C ILE A 161 -6.41 -3.81 -0.16
N PRO A 162 -5.64 -3.04 -0.94
CA PRO A 162 -5.84 -2.93 -2.39
C PRO A 162 -5.58 -4.24 -3.13
N GLY A 163 -6.44 -4.52 -4.11
CA GLY A 163 -6.18 -5.49 -5.17
C GLY A 163 -5.22 -4.94 -6.23
N SER A 164 -5.38 -5.44 -7.46
CA SER A 164 -4.83 -4.90 -8.70
C SER A 164 -5.87 -4.05 -9.46
N MET A 165 -5.44 -3.42 -10.56
CA MET A 165 -6.23 -2.48 -11.36
C MET A 165 -7.45 -3.15 -12.00
N GLY A 166 -8.64 -3.02 -11.42
CA GLY A 166 -9.85 -3.72 -11.89
C GLY A 166 -10.33 -4.87 -10.99
N THR A 167 -9.56 -5.22 -9.96
CA THR A 167 -10.01 -6.18 -8.93
C THR A 167 -10.54 -5.46 -7.68
N ARG A 168 -11.15 -6.23 -6.77
CA ARG A 168 -11.70 -5.71 -5.52
C ARG A 168 -10.60 -5.20 -4.59
N SER A 169 -10.94 -4.18 -3.82
CA SER A 169 -10.16 -3.71 -2.68
C SER A 169 -11.01 -3.81 -1.41
N PHE A 170 -10.38 -3.96 -0.26
CA PHE A 170 -11.08 -4.20 1.00
C PHE A 170 -10.76 -3.12 2.02
N ILE A 171 -11.78 -2.58 2.67
CA ILE A 171 -11.63 -1.93 3.97
C ILE A 171 -11.71 -3.03 5.01
N VAL A 172 -10.72 -3.06 5.89
CA VAL A 172 -10.59 -4.10 6.91
C VAL A 172 -10.46 -3.50 8.30
N ARG A 173 -10.65 -4.33 9.32
CA ARG A 173 -10.38 -4.00 10.71
C ARG A 173 -9.42 -5.04 11.29
N GLY A 174 -8.35 -4.58 11.94
CA GLY A 174 -7.36 -5.45 12.56
C GLY A 174 -7.94 -6.28 13.70
N CYS A 175 -7.49 -7.53 13.80
CA CYS A 175 -7.85 -8.49 14.84
C CYS A 175 -6.74 -8.66 15.90
N GLY A 176 -5.68 -7.83 15.85
CA GLY A 176 -4.68 -7.80 16.92
C GLY A 176 -3.86 -9.07 17.11
N SER A 177 -3.65 -9.89 16.06
CA SER A 177 -2.86 -11.13 16.16
C SER A 177 -1.41 -10.85 16.60
N ALA A 178 -1.05 -11.30 17.81
CA ALA A 178 0.28 -11.11 18.39
C ALA A 178 1.38 -11.82 17.58
N ASP A 179 1.09 -13.02 17.06
CA ASP A 179 2.02 -13.83 16.24
C ASP A 179 2.47 -13.10 14.97
N SER A 180 1.65 -12.17 14.47
CA SER A 180 1.93 -11.34 13.30
C SER A 180 2.54 -9.97 13.65
N PHE A 181 2.88 -9.72 14.92
CA PHE A 181 3.22 -8.38 15.43
C PHE A 181 2.12 -7.36 15.07
N HIS A 182 0.85 -7.77 15.21
CA HIS A 182 -0.33 -7.01 14.82
C HIS A 182 -0.24 -6.50 13.38
N SER A 183 0.01 -7.39 12.42
CA SER A 183 0.22 -7.01 11.02
C SER A 183 -0.65 -7.81 10.06
N ALA A 184 -0.95 -7.24 8.90
CA ALA A 184 -1.65 -7.92 7.81
C ALA A 184 -1.02 -7.60 6.46
N SER A 185 -1.40 -8.33 5.41
CA SER A 185 -0.91 -8.03 4.06
C SER A 185 -1.42 -6.67 3.59
N HIS A 186 -0.60 -5.98 2.77
CA HIS A 186 -1.03 -4.71 2.16
C HIS A 186 -1.88 -4.91 0.90
N GLY A 187 -1.75 -6.02 0.20
CA GLY A 187 -2.46 -6.20 -1.07
C GLY A 187 -2.14 -7.53 -1.73
N ALA A 188 -2.67 -7.73 -2.94
CA ALA A 188 -2.57 -9.02 -3.65
C ALA A 188 -1.13 -9.52 -3.82
N GLY A 189 -0.18 -8.61 -4.02
CA GLY A 189 1.21 -8.96 -4.33
C GLY A 189 1.35 -9.51 -5.75
N ARG A 190 2.55 -9.36 -6.33
CA ARG A 190 2.80 -9.80 -7.70
C ARG A 190 3.00 -11.32 -7.74
N ARG A 191 2.48 -11.97 -8.79
CA ARG A 191 2.82 -13.37 -9.10
C ARG A 191 3.91 -13.49 -10.16
N MET A 192 4.24 -12.39 -10.85
CA MET A 192 5.30 -12.36 -11.86
C MET A 192 6.04 -11.01 -11.87
N SER A 193 7.24 -11.02 -12.45
CA SER A 193 8.05 -9.80 -12.59
C SER A 193 7.40 -8.78 -13.53
N ARG A 194 7.81 -7.52 -13.43
CA ARG A 194 7.36 -6.47 -14.36
C ARG A 194 7.74 -6.76 -15.81
N GLY A 195 8.95 -7.26 -16.02
CA GLY A 195 9.45 -7.61 -17.35
C GLY A 195 8.69 -8.78 -17.95
N GLN A 196 8.35 -9.78 -17.14
CA GLN A 196 7.53 -10.89 -17.58
C GLN A 196 6.11 -10.43 -17.94
N ALA A 197 5.46 -9.64 -17.08
CA ALA A 197 4.13 -9.09 -17.40
C ALA A 197 4.10 -8.33 -18.74
N LYS A 198 5.12 -7.49 -19.01
CA LYS A 198 5.23 -6.75 -20.28
C LYS A 198 5.46 -7.63 -21.51
N ARG A 199 5.96 -8.86 -21.34
CA ARG A 199 6.15 -9.83 -22.42
C ARG A 199 4.97 -10.77 -22.58
N SER A 200 4.22 -11.00 -21.51
CA SER A 200 3.13 -11.99 -21.46
C SER A 200 1.76 -11.41 -21.77
N PHE A 201 1.58 -10.09 -21.75
CA PHE A 201 0.27 -9.45 -21.95
C PHE A 201 0.32 -8.36 -23.01
N SER A 202 -0.78 -8.27 -23.75
CA SER A 202 -1.06 -7.28 -24.78
C SER A 202 -1.88 -6.10 -24.22
N LEU A 203 -2.06 -5.05 -25.04
CA LEU A 203 -2.95 -3.93 -24.68
C LEU A 203 -4.43 -4.34 -24.70
N GLU A 204 -4.78 -5.35 -25.49
CA GLU A 204 -6.13 -5.93 -25.52
C GLU A 204 -6.42 -6.64 -24.20
N ASP A 205 -5.49 -7.50 -23.72
CA ASP A 205 -5.59 -8.11 -22.39
C ASP A 205 -5.77 -7.06 -21.29
N LEU A 206 -5.06 -5.93 -21.40
CA LEU A 206 -5.16 -4.83 -20.46
C LEU A 206 -6.55 -4.18 -20.52
N ALA A 207 -7.08 -3.92 -21.71
CA ALA A 207 -8.41 -3.35 -21.89
C ALA A 207 -9.49 -4.28 -21.33
N ASP A 208 -9.41 -5.57 -21.62
CA ASP A 208 -10.37 -6.58 -21.19
C ASP A 208 -10.36 -6.75 -19.67
N GLN A 209 -9.18 -6.91 -19.08
CA GLN A 209 -9.05 -7.11 -17.63
C GLN A 209 -9.36 -5.84 -16.81
N THR A 210 -9.40 -4.68 -17.45
CA THR A 210 -9.75 -3.40 -16.83
C THR A 210 -11.11 -2.88 -17.28
N ALA A 211 -11.92 -3.72 -17.92
CA ALA A 211 -13.25 -3.35 -18.37
C ALA A 211 -14.10 -2.80 -17.20
N GLY A 212 -14.68 -1.60 -17.40
CA GLY A 212 -15.44 -0.90 -16.38
C GLY A 212 -14.59 -0.12 -15.36
N VAL A 213 -13.28 0.01 -15.57
CA VAL A 213 -12.40 0.93 -14.86
C VAL A 213 -11.82 1.95 -15.83
N GLU A 214 -11.98 3.23 -15.49
CA GLU A 214 -11.36 4.33 -16.24
C GLU A 214 -9.88 4.43 -15.87
N CYS A 215 -9.00 4.06 -16.79
CA CYS A 215 -7.56 4.03 -16.57
C CYS A 215 -6.79 4.15 -17.88
N ARG A 216 -5.50 4.50 -17.78
CA ARG A 216 -4.58 4.42 -18.91
C ARG A 216 -4.52 2.98 -19.45
N LYS A 217 -4.48 2.85 -20.78
CA LYS A 217 -4.40 1.56 -21.49
C LYS A 217 -3.25 1.56 -22.48
N ASP A 218 -2.05 1.84 -21.97
CA ASP A 218 -0.82 1.91 -22.78
C ASP A 218 0.30 1.04 -22.20
N ARG A 219 1.39 0.91 -22.97
CA ARG A 219 2.50 0.01 -22.62
C ARG A 219 3.20 0.39 -21.32
N ALA A 220 3.05 1.62 -20.83
CA ALA A 220 3.68 2.06 -19.58
C ALA A 220 3.01 1.45 -18.34
N VAL A 221 1.76 0.98 -18.45
CA VAL A 221 1.01 0.36 -17.35
C VAL A 221 0.77 -1.13 -17.53
N LEU A 222 1.29 -1.75 -18.60
CA LEU A 222 1.18 -3.20 -18.84
C LEU A 222 1.77 -4.05 -17.72
N ASP A 223 2.83 -3.58 -17.03
CA ASP A 223 3.36 -4.32 -15.89
C ASP A 223 2.41 -4.33 -14.69
N GLU A 224 1.32 -3.58 -14.72
CA GLU A 224 0.36 -3.42 -13.63
C GLU A 224 -1.01 -4.05 -13.92
N ILE A 225 -1.13 -4.79 -15.03
CA ILE A 225 -2.33 -5.54 -15.42
C ILE A 225 -2.78 -6.53 -14.32
N PRO A 226 -4.09 -6.76 -14.10
CA PRO A 226 -4.58 -7.69 -13.09
C PRO A 226 -3.93 -9.07 -13.11
N GLY A 227 -3.75 -9.63 -14.30
CA GLY A 227 -3.11 -10.92 -14.51
C GLY A 227 -1.66 -11.01 -14.00
N ALA A 228 -1.00 -9.90 -13.66
CA ALA A 228 0.33 -9.90 -13.06
C ALA A 228 0.33 -10.07 -11.53
N TYR A 229 -0.84 -10.01 -10.90
CA TYR A 229 -1.04 -10.10 -9.45
C TYR A 229 -1.58 -11.47 -9.03
N LYS A 230 -1.45 -11.80 -7.74
CA LYS A 230 -2.14 -12.96 -7.16
C LYS A 230 -3.63 -12.67 -7.05
N ASP A 231 -4.41 -13.72 -6.86
CA ASP A 231 -5.81 -13.59 -6.52
C ASP A 231 -5.97 -12.95 -5.12
N ILE A 232 -6.67 -11.81 -5.07
CA ILE A 232 -6.89 -11.07 -3.84
C ILE A 232 -7.77 -11.84 -2.86
N ASP A 233 -8.71 -12.67 -3.36
CA ASP A 233 -9.62 -13.42 -2.50
C ASP A 233 -8.88 -14.51 -1.73
N ARG A 234 -7.90 -15.17 -2.40
CA ARG A 234 -6.98 -16.09 -1.73
C ARG A 234 -6.11 -15.38 -0.70
N VAL A 235 -5.62 -14.17 -0.99
CA VAL A 235 -4.85 -13.37 -0.03
C VAL A 235 -5.69 -13.03 1.19
N MET A 236 -6.95 -12.63 1.01
CA MET A 236 -7.89 -12.38 2.11
C MET A 236 -8.22 -13.64 2.91
N ALA A 237 -8.39 -14.78 2.24
CA ALA A 237 -8.67 -16.05 2.91
C ALA A 237 -7.51 -16.50 3.83
N ASN A 238 -6.28 -16.19 3.47
CA ASN A 238 -5.08 -16.59 4.21
C ASN A 238 -4.76 -15.73 5.45
N GLN A 239 -5.54 -14.68 5.74
CA GLN A 239 -5.25 -13.72 6.83
C GLN A 239 -6.50 -13.37 7.66
N ARG A 240 -7.47 -14.30 7.72
CA ARG A 240 -8.75 -14.09 8.44
C ARG A 240 -8.56 -13.91 9.95
N ASP A 241 -7.47 -14.45 10.47
CA ASP A 241 -7.00 -14.29 11.85
C ASP A 241 -6.35 -12.93 12.11
N SER A 242 -5.87 -12.24 11.08
CA SER A 242 -5.22 -10.94 11.20
C SER A 242 -6.20 -9.77 10.97
N VAL A 243 -7.18 -9.95 10.09
CA VAL A 243 -8.14 -8.90 9.72
C VAL A 243 -9.55 -9.42 9.43
N SER A 244 -10.54 -8.60 9.78
CA SER A 244 -11.95 -8.78 9.37
C SER A 244 -12.35 -7.79 8.28
N VAL A 245 -13.21 -8.20 7.35
CA VAL A 245 -13.67 -7.33 6.24
C VAL A 245 -14.81 -6.44 6.71
N VAL A 246 -14.62 -5.12 6.58
CA VAL A 246 -15.63 -4.09 6.89
C VAL A 246 -16.42 -3.71 5.64
N ALA A 247 -15.74 -3.57 4.50
CA ALA A 247 -16.37 -3.25 3.22
C ALA A 247 -15.55 -3.75 2.03
N GLU A 248 -16.26 -4.16 0.98
CA GLU A 248 -15.69 -4.40 -0.34
C GLU A 248 -15.87 -3.18 -1.22
N LEU A 249 -14.83 -2.87 -1.99
CA LEU A 249 -14.75 -1.73 -2.88
C LEU A 249 -14.42 -2.18 -4.30
N LYS A 250 -15.17 -1.66 -5.27
CA LYS A 250 -14.89 -1.81 -6.71
C LYS A 250 -14.21 -0.55 -7.22
N GLN A 251 -13.10 -0.70 -7.91
CA GLN A 251 -12.46 0.41 -8.58
C GLN A 251 -13.28 0.90 -9.77
N VAL A 252 -13.37 2.22 -9.95
CA VAL A 252 -14.02 2.87 -11.10
C VAL A 252 -13.06 3.78 -11.86
N MET A 253 -12.02 4.28 -11.21
CA MET A 253 -10.96 5.05 -11.86
C MET A 253 -9.59 4.71 -11.27
N CYS A 254 -8.57 4.66 -12.12
CA CYS A 254 -7.17 4.42 -11.76
C CYS A 254 -6.27 5.42 -12.51
N VAL A 255 -5.64 6.33 -11.76
CA VAL A 255 -4.69 7.29 -12.29
C VAL A 255 -3.27 6.82 -11.94
N LYS A 256 -2.56 6.28 -12.94
CA LYS A 256 -1.14 5.89 -12.82
C LYS A 256 -0.24 6.81 -13.66
N GLY A 257 0.93 7.14 -13.10
CA GLY A 257 1.90 8.07 -13.69
C GLY A 257 3.29 7.51 -13.93
#